data_AF-F7XB99-F1
#
_entry.id   AF-F7XB99-F1
#
_cell.length_a   1.000
_cell.length_b   1.000
_cell.length_c   1.000
_cell.angle_alpha   90.00
_cell.angle_beta   90.00
_cell.angle_gamma   90.00
#
_symmetry.space_group_name_H-M   'P 1'
#
loop_
_entity.id
_entity.type
_entity.pdbx_description
1 polymer ?
#
loop_
_entity_poly.entity_id
_entity_poly.type
_entity_poly.pdbx_seq_one_letter_code
_entity_poly.pdbx_strand_id
1 'polypeptide(L)'
;MQPTMPSYNFLPEDFKVYVGADGGVSYMPGPQRQERTLPTINRYGGPDGGYVAVCSRVADHAVYSVGDGIYVVGQIRLQGAYEGRFFVPKGYGRKGISAAPDMKAICDQAFPGSAPNWASGDAGGWFGLLIDKRDVRDKILTLDLPQQLPEKVDLRRWCSQVQNQGTLNACTAYAASAILEYFENRAGGNAVSLSEIFLYKVTRNLMHKTGDTGANTRSVMKALAALGTVPEEYWPDDASQFDAEPSAFAYALAGRYRSLKYSRIDAKDRSKDVVLRQAKTLLSRNRPVMFGVMAYFGTWQQFVTSDRLPYPSEDDTLFGAHNIAVMGYDDGITTENAKNPGIKTRGAFLIKNSYGEEWGDKGYGWIPYDYLLKHQSIDWWTITKQEWLDMSVFS
;
A
#
# COMPACT_ATOMS: atom_id res chain seq x y z
N MET A 1 9.48 43.30 -10.02
CA MET A 1 8.84 42.26 -9.19
C MET A 1 8.71 41.01 -10.05
N GLN A 2 9.51 39.97 -9.78
CA GLN A 2 9.31 38.67 -10.41
C GLN A 2 8.04 38.04 -9.81
N PRO A 3 7.16 37.45 -10.63
CA PRO A 3 5.96 36.79 -10.12
C PRO A 3 6.38 35.59 -9.25
N THR A 4 5.93 35.60 -7.99
CA THR A 4 6.06 34.47 -7.07
C THR A 4 5.37 33.25 -7.68
N MET A 5 6.15 32.25 -8.07
CA MET A 5 5.63 30.98 -8.55
C MET A 5 4.81 30.31 -7.43
N PRO A 6 3.67 29.65 -7.74
CA PRO A 6 2.94 28.87 -6.74
C PRO A 6 3.87 27.78 -6.18
N SER A 7 3.89 27.62 -4.85
CA SER A 7 4.72 26.64 -4.16
C SER A 7 4.21 25.23 -4.43
N TYR A 8 4.76 24.56 -5.44
CA TYR A 8 4.62 23.11 -5.57
C TYR A 8 5.48 22.46 -4.48
N ASN A 9 4.88 21.69 -3.57
CA ASN A 9 5.59 21.13 -2.41
C ASN A 9 6.47 19.95 -2.85
N PHE A 10 7.77 20.20 -2.85
CA PHE A 10 8.81 19.23 -3.14
C PHE A 10 9.14 18.38 -1.90
N LEU A 11 9.65 17.17 -2.10
CA LEU A 11 10.32 16.42 -1.04
C LEU A 11 11.46 17.29 -0.46
N PRO A 12 11.65 17.30 0.87
CA PRO A 12 12.72 18.07 1.50
C PRO A 12 14.08 17.60 1.01
N GLU A 13 15.05 18.51 0.89
CA GLU A 13 16.38 18.19 0.38
C GLU A 13 17.11 17.15 1.24
N ASP A 14 16.78 17.10 2.53
CA ASP A 14 17.29 16.17 3.53
C ASP A 14 16.30 15.04 3.87
N PHE A 15 15.59 14.53 2.86
CA PHE A 15 14.56 13.51 3.02
C PHE A 15 15.03 12.29 3.84
N LYS A 16 14.31 11.95 4.92
CA LYS A 16 14.69 10.88 5.84
C LYS A 16 14.18 9.52 5.37
N VAL A 17 15.07 8.53 5.43
CA VAL A 17 14.78 7.11 5.20
C VAL A 17 15.40 6.27 6.31
N TYR A 18 14.90 5.06 6.52
CA TYR A 18 15.28 4.18 7.60
C TYR A 18 15.66 2.83 7.01
N VAL A 19 16.93 2.44 7.19
CA VAL A 19 17.53 1.27 6.53
C VAL A 19 17.73 0.18 7.57
N GLY A 20 17.12 -0.99 7.33
CA GLY A 20 17.28 -2.20 8.13
C GLY A 20 18.57 -2.94 7.80
N ALA A 21 18.99 -3.81 8.72
CA ALA A 21 20.17 -4.65 8.54
C ALA A 21 20.05 -5.66 7.38
N ASP A 22 18.81 -5.97 6.99
CA ASP A 22 18.42 -6.76 5.82
C ASP A 22 18.54 -5.99 4.49
N GLY A 23 18.95 -4.71 4.52
CA GLY A 23 18.95 -3.82 3.36
C GLY A 23 17.58 -3.20 3.08
N GLY A 24 16.56 -3.51 3.90
CA GLY A 24 15.22 -2.99 3.75
C GLY A 24 15.13 -1.51 4.09
N VAL A 25 14.81 -0.66 3.12
CA VAL A 25 14.58 0.77 3.28
C VAL A 25 13.11 1.06 3.57
N SER A 26 12.83 2.03 4.42
CA SER A 26 11.50 2.55 4.73
C SER A 26 11.57 4.08 4.76
N TYR A 27 10.51 4.78 4.37
CA TYR A 27 10.40 6.22 4.65
C TYR A 27 9.91 6.50 6.09
N MET A 28 9.63 5.44 6.87
CA MET A 28 9.19 5.49 8.26
C MET A 28 10.18 4.79 9.20
N PRO A 29 10.34 5.27 10.44
CA PRO A 29 11.18 4.61 11.44
C PRO A 29 10.67 3.22 11.78
N GLY A 30 11.55 2.37 12.29
CA GLY A 30 11.18 1.03 12.76
C GLY A 30 12.27 0.42 13.64
N PRO A 31 11.94 -0.67 14.37
CA PRO A 31 12.90 -1.36 15.22
C PRO A 31 14.09 -1.83 14.41
N GLN A 32 15.30 -1.68 14.95
CA GLN A 32 16.55 -2.11 14.31
C GLN A 32 16.83 -1.47 12.93
N ARG A 33 16.17 -0.35 12.60
CA ARG A 33 16.48 0.44 11.39
C ARG A 33 17.29 1.68 11.73
N GLN A 34 18.27 1.96 10.91
CA GLN A 34 19.12 3.14 11.03
C GLN A 34 18.55 4.29 10.19
N GLU A 35 18.32 5.45 10.81
CA GLU A 35 17.99 6.66 10.08
C GLU A 35 19.15 7.08 9.17
N ARG A 36 18.82 7.38 7.92
CA ARG A 36 19.72 7.90 6.89
C ARG A 36 19.03 9.07 6.20
N THR A 37 19.82 10.03 5.74
CA THR A 37 19.33 11.08 4.86
C THR A 37 19.47 10.60 3.42
N LEU A 38 18.39 10.63 2.64
CA LEU A 38 18.36 10.45 1.19
C LEU A 38 18.42 11.83 0.51
N PRO A 39 19.60 12.26 0.01
CA PRO A 39 19.74 13.55 -0.64
C PRO A 39 18.74 13.71 -1.79
N THR A 40 18.02 14.82 -1.80
CA THR A 40 16.93 15.07 -2.73
C THR A 40 17.14 16.36 -3.50
N ILE A 41 17.25 16.29 -4.83
CA ILE A 41 17.47 17.44 -5.69
C ILE A 41 16.20 17.81 -6.45
N ASN A 42 15.65 18.97 -6.16
CA ASN A 42 14.41 19.47 -6.77
C ASN A 42 14.67 20.27 -8.05
N ARG A 43 15.20 19.60 -9.08
CA ARG A 43 15.61 20.24 -10.36
C ARG A 43 14.45 20.78 -11.18
N TYR A 44 13.27 20.17 -11.06
CA TYR A 44 12.06 20.60 -11.78
C TYR A 44 11.01 21.15 -10.81
N GLY A 45 10.47 22.33 -11.11
CA GLY A 45 9.52 23.03 -10.25
C GLY A 45 8.04 22.94 -10.65
N GLY A 46 7.71 22.32 -11.78
CA GLY A 46 6.33 22.27 -12.28
C GLY A 46 5.45 21.19 -11.62
N PRO A 47 4.12 21.26 -11.78
CA PRO A 47 3.15 20.33 -11.18
C PRO A 47 3.29 18.89 -11.69
N ASP A 48 3.70 18.72 -12.94
CA ASP A 48 3.91 17.43 -13.62
C ASP A 48 5.32 16.89 -13.36
N GLY A 49 5.73 16.82 -12.10
CA GLY A 49 7.04 16.31 -11.72
C GLY A 49 7.02 15.25 -10.64
N GLY A 50 8.02 14.37 -10.67
CA GLY A 50 8.21 13.26 -9.75
C GLY A 50 9.67 12.85 -9.69
N TYR A 51 9.97 11.83 -8.88
CA TYR A 51 11.33 11.51 -8.47
C TYR A 51 11.85 10.24 -9.13
N VAL A 52 13.07 10.31 -9.63
CA VAL A 52 13.88 9.14 -9.97
C VAL A 52 14.91 8.92 -8.86
N ALA A 53 15.17 7.67 -8.49
CA ALA A 53 16.32 7.33 -7.67
C ALA A 53 17.60 7.47 -8.50
N VAL A 54 18.67 7.92 -7.86
CA VAL A 54 20.02 7.91 -8.43
C VAL A 54 20.75 6.71 -7.88
N CYS A 55 21.19 5.85 -8.77
CA CYS A 55 21.87 4.61 -8.47
C CYS A 55 23.35 4.70 -8.86
N SER A 56 24.20 4.03 -8.09
CA SER A 56 25.65 3.90 -8.31
C SER A 56 26.14 2.49 -7.94
N ARG A 57 27.33 2.13 -8.42
CA ARG A 57 28.10 0.98 -7.91
C ARG A 57 29.14 1.37 -6.85
N VAL A 58 29.27 2.66 -6.54
CA VAL A 58 30.18 3.19 -5.52
C VAL A 58 29.49 3.17 -4.16
N ALA A 59 30.00 2.36 -3.22
CA ALA A 59 29.39 2.17 -1.91
C ALA A 59 29.63 3.34 -0.95
N ASP A 60 30.70 4.11 -1.11
CA ASP A 60 31.14 5.15 -0.16
C ASP A 60 30.11 6.28 0.04
N HIS A 61 29.23 6.48 -0.94
CA HIS A 61 28.16 7.48 -0.93
C HIS A 61 26.76 6.85 -0.89
N ALA A 62 26.67 5.54 -0.62
CA ALA A 62 25.41 4.83 -0.55
C ALA A 62 24.58 5.30 0.65
N VAL A 63 23.30 5.59 0.39
CA VAL A 63 22.28 5.73 1.43
C VAL A 63 21.78 4.35 1.82
N TYR A 64 21.51 3.50 0.83
CA TYR A 64 21.12 2.10 1.00
C TYR A 64 21.47 1.26 -0.24
N SER A 65 21.47 -0.07 -0.10
CA SER A 65 21.65 -1.01 -1.21
C SER A 65 20.30 -1.56 -1.69
N VAL A 66 20.21 -1.84 -2.99
CA VAL A 66 19.06 -2.53 -3.60
C VAL A 66 19.46 -3.92 -4.14
N GLY A 67 20.59 -4.46 -3.70
CA GLY A 67 21.15 -5.73 -4.17
C GLY A 67 22.09 -5.58 -5.38
N ASP A 68 22.78 -6.67 -5.73
CA ASP A 68 23.66 -6.78 -6.93
C ASP A 68 24.76 -5.70 -7.06
N GLY A 69 25.25 -5.20 -5.93
CA GLY A 69 26.23 -4.13 -5.87
C GLY A 69 25.69 -2.80 -6.41
N ILE A 70 24.38 -2.58 -6.32
CA ILE A 70 23.71 -1.35 -6.67
C ILE A 70 23.31 -0.63 -5.38
N TYR A 71 23.62 0.66 -5.34
CA TYR A 71 23.37 1.54 -4.21
C TYR A 71 22.56 2.74 -4.66
N VAL A 72 21.59 3.16 -3.86
CA VAL A 72 20.91 4.45 -4.04
C VAL A 72 21.67 5.50 -3.26
N VAL A 73 22.03 6.59 -3.95
CA VAL A 73 22.84 7.70 -3.40
C VAL A 73 22.03 8.98 -3.20
N GLY A 74 20.84 9.04 -3.80
CA GLY A 74 19.98 10.22 -3.78
C GLY A 74 18.78 10.06 -4.71
N GLN A 75 18.03 11.14 -4.89
CA GLN A 75 16.91 11.21 -5.82
C GLN A 75 16.79 12.60 -6.46
N ILE A 76 16.26 12.65 -7.68
CA ILE A 76 16.13 13.90 -8.46
C ILE A 76 14.70 14.05 -8.94
N ARG A 77 14.13 15.25 -8.76
CA ARG A 77 12.83 15.61 -9.31
C ARG A 77 12.96 16.05 -10.77
N LEU A 78 12.20 15.41 -11.65
CA LEU A 78 12.18 15.70 -13.09
C LEU A 78 10.73 15.89 -13.59
N GLN A 79 10.55 16.52 -14.75
CA GLN A 79 9.24 16.60 -15.41
C GLN A 79 8.86 15.23 -15.98
N GLY A 80 7.60 14.81 -15.86
CA GLY A 80 7.15 13.50 -16.31
C GLY A 80 5.86 13.03 -15.64
N ALA A 81 5.61 11.73 -15.68
CA ALA A 81 4.44 11.11 -15.05
C ALA A 81 4.79 9.76 -14.43
N TYR A 82 4.05 9.36 -13.38
CA TYR A 82 4.16 8.02 -12.83
C TYR A 82 3.37 7.01 -13.68
N GLU A 83 4.01 5.89 -14.01
CA GLU A 83 3.38 4.72 -14.61
C GLU A 83 3.50 3.51 -13.67
N GLY A 84 2.54 3.34 -12.75
CA GLY A 84 2.70 2.41 -11.63
C GLY A 84 3.74 2.94 -10.63
N ARG A 85 4.67 2.10 -10.15
CA ARG A 85 5.76 2.54 -9.23
C ARG A 85 6.89 3.33 -9.90
N PHE A 86 6.92 3.37 -11.24
CA PHE A 86 8.02 3.99 -11.97
C PHE A 86 7.65 5.42 -12.37
N PHE A 87 8.47 6.39 -11.96
CA PHE A 87 8.44 7.70 -12.57
C PHE A 87 9.07 7.63 -13.96
N VAL A 88 8.34 8.09 -14.97
CA VAL A 88 8.79 8.16 -16.35
C VAL A 88 9.00 9.64 -16.71
N PRO A 89 10.26 10.10 -16.77
CA PRO A 89 10.56 11.46 -17.20
C PRO A 89 10.03 11.74 -18.62
N LYS A 90 9.57 12.97 -18.84
CA LYS A 90 9.02 13.41 -20.11
C LYS A 90 10.04 13.20 -21.23
N GLY A 91 9.62 12.56 -22.31
CA GLY A 91 10.47 12.24 -23.46
C GLY A 91 11.16 10.88 -23.39
N TYR A 92 10.99 10.12 -22.29
CA TYR A 92 11.55 8.77 -22.14
C TYR A 92 10.44 7.73 -22.03
N GLY A 93 10.75 6.49 -22.41
CA GLY A 93 9.93 5.31 -22.13
C GLY A 93 10.43 4.54 -20.90
N ARG A 94 9.62 3.61 -20.37
CA ARG A 94 9.89 2.81 -19.15
C ARG A 94 11.29 2.21 -19.01
N LYS A 95 11.93 1.79 -20.11
CA LYS A 95 13.23 1.08 -20.09
C LYS A 95 14.43 1.96 -20.49
N GLY A 96 14.21 3.26 -20.75
CA GLY A 96 15.22 4.10 -21.39
C GLY A 96 16.18 4.83 -20.45
N ILE A 97 15.77 5.14 -19.22
CA ILE A 97 16.46 6.18 -18.42
C ILE A 97 17.77 5.73 -17.77
N SER A 98 17.93 4.45 -17.44
CA SER A 98 19.17 3.94 -16.81
C SER A 98 20.34 3.86 -17.78
N ALA A 99 20.06 3.73 -19.08
CA ALA A 99 21.05 3.68 -20.15
C ALA A 99 21.20 5.03 -20.89
N ALA A 100 20.31 5.99 -20.67
CA ALA A 100 20.28 7.25 -21.38
C ALA A 100 21.50 8.15 -21.01
N PRO A 101 22.35 8.55 -21.98
CA PRO A 101 23.57 9.31 -21.70
C PRO A 101 23.32 10.68 -21.04
N ASP A 102 22.27 11.37 -21.45
CA ASP A 102 21.82 12.64 -20.89
C ASP A 102 21.33 12.48 -19.44
N MET A 103 20.60 11.41 -19.15
CA MET A 103 20.16 11.11 -17.79
C MET A 103 21.33 10.74 -16.87
N LYS A 104 22.31 9.97 -17.36
CA LYS A 104 23.56 9.68 -16.65
C LYS A 104 24.31 10.97 -16.33
N ALA A 105 24.44 11.88 -17.30
CA ALA A 105 25.07 13.19 -17.09
C ALA A 105 24.32 14.03 -16.04
N ILE A 106 22.98 14.01 -16.03
CA ILE A 106 22.17 14.67 -14.99
C ILE A 106 22.47 14.06 -13.62
N CYS A 107 22.56 12.73 -13.51
CA CYS A 107 22.85 12.03 -12.27
C CYS A 107 24.27 12.29 -11.76
N ASP A 108 25.28 12.28 -12.64
CA ASP A 108 26.67 12.56 -12.30
C ASP A 108 26.89 14.02 -11.90
N GLN A 109 26.19 14.95 -12.54
CA GLN A 109 26.21 16.36 -12.13
C GLN A 109 25.57 16.55 -10.74
N ALA A 110 24.49 15.82 -10.46
CA ALA A 110 23.78 15.86 -9.19
C ALA A 110 24.58 15.23 -8.05
N PHE A 111 25.29 14.12 -8.33
CA PHE A 111 25.99 13.30 -7.35
C PHE A 111 27.41 12.93 -7.83
N PRO A 112 28.32 13.90 -7.96
CA PRO A 112 29.63 13.67 -8.58
C PRO A 112 30.53 12.70 -7.80
N GLY A 113 30.39 12.64 -6.46
CA GLY A 113 31.19 11.76 -5.60
C GLY A 113 30.92 10.27 -5.83
N SER A 114 29.75 9.92 -6.35
CA SER A 114 29.34 8.54 -6.62
C SER A 114 29.36 8.16 -8.10
N ALA A 115 29.92 9.00 -8.96
CA ALA A 115 29.98 8.69 -10.39
C ALA A 115 30.80 7.41 -10.67
N PRO A 116 30.43 6.60 -11.68
CA PRO A 116 29.32 6.82 -12.61
C PRO A 116 27.96 6.41 -12.04
N ASN A 117 26.98 7.30 -12.22
CA ASN A 117 25.61 7.12 -11.75
C ASN A 117 24.64 6.84 -12.91
N TRP A 118 23.42 6.42 -12.56
CA TRP A 118 22.29 6.35 -13.48
C TRP A 118 20.96 6.57 -12.75
N ALA A 119 19.92 6.93 -13.50
CA ALA A 119 18.59 7.07 -12.94
C ALA A 119 17.83 5.75 -12.97
N SER A 120 17.09 5.48 -11.89
CA SER A 120 16.04 4.48 -11.82
C SER A 120 14.70 5.17 -11.59
N GLY A 121 13.71 4.85 -12.43
CA GLY A 121 12.34 5.37 -12.25
C GLY A 121 11.69 4.81 -11.00
N ASP A 122 12.28 3.76 -10.44
CA ASP A 122 11.88 3.13 -9.21
C ASP A 122 12.53 3.81 -8.00
N ALA A 123 11.90 4.89 -7.51
CA ALA A 123 12.39 5.67 -6.37
C ALA A 123 12.06 5.04 -5.00
N GLY A 124 12.05 3.71 -4.91
CA GLY A 124 11.96 2.98 -3.65
C GLY A 124 10.60 2.36 -3.33
N GLY A 125 9.71 2.19 -4.31
CA GLY A 125 8.53 1.31 -4.20
C GLY A 125 7.83 1.29 -2.84
N TRP A 126 7.47 2.46 -2.32
CA TRP A 126 6.85 2.57 -0.99
C TRP A 126 5.42 2.02 -0.95
N PHE A 127 4.84 1.78 -2.14
CA PHE A 127 3.42 1.58 -2.36
C PHE A 127 3.17 0.66 -3.56
N GLY A 128 2.65 -0.53 -3.28
CA GLY A 128 2.51 -1.60 -4.26
C GLY A 128 1.14 -1.74 -4.91
N LEU A 129 0.21 -0.81 -4.66
CA LEU A 129 -1.12 -0.90 -5.24
C LEU A 129 -1.10 -0.48 -6.71
N LEU A 130 -1.35 -1.43 -7.59
CA LEU A 130 -1.74 -1.14 -8.96
C LEU A 130 -3.27 -0.93 -9.00
N ILE A 131 -3.74 0.15 -9.63
CA ILE A 131 -5.18 0.42 -9.72
C ILE A 131 -5.86 -0.62 -10.61
N ASP A 132 -7.02 -1.13 -10.18
CA ASP A 132 -7.82 -2.05 -10.97
C ASP A 132 -8.30 -1.38 -12.26
N LYS A 133 -7.91 -1.95 -13.41
CA LYS A 133 -8.59 -1.64 -14.68
C LYS A 133 -10.04 -2.11 -14.61
N ARG A 134 -10.95 -1.46 -15.32
CA ARG A 134 -12.35 -1.90 -15.42
C ARG A 134 -12.43 -3.32 -15.98
N ASP A 135 -13.15 -4.21 -15.30
CA ASP A 135 -13.46 -5.56 -15.75
C ASP A 135 -14.97 -5.78 -15.57
N VAL A 136 -15.68 -6.06 -16.67
CA VAL A 136 -17.16 -6.24 -16.65
C VAL A 136 -17.58 -7.52 -15.93
N ARG A 137 -16.64 -8.43 -15.66
CA ARG A 137 -16.88 -9.69 -14.94
C ARG A 137 -16.77 -9.54 -13.43
N ASP A 138 -16.46 -8.34 -12.93
CA ASP A 138 -16.46 -8.08 -11.50
C ASP A 138 -17.82 -8.38 -10.91
N LYS A 139 -17.84 -9.25 -9.91
CA LYS A 139 -19.05 -9.50 -9.12
C LYS A 139 -19.30 -8.26 -8.26
N ILE A 140 -20.22 -7.42 -8.72
CA ILE A 140 -20.65 -6.26 -7.95
C ILE A 140 -21.56 -6.76 -6.83
N LEU A 141 -21.17 -6.48 -5.59
CA LEU A 141 -22.04 -6.75 -4.45
C LEU A 141 -23.14 -5.71 -4.42
N THR A 142 -24.37 -6.17 -4.26
CA THR A 142 -25.53 -5.33 -3.94
C THR A 142 -26.10 -5.84 -2.63
N LEU A 143 -26.25 -4.95 -1.66
CA LEU A 143 -26.79 -5.26 -0.34
C LEU A 143 -28.10 -4.52 -0.13
N ASP A 144 -29.04 -5.17 0.56
CA ASP A 144 -30.10 -4.43 1.22
C ASP A 144 -29.51 -3.64 2.39
N LEU A 145 -29.69 -2.33 2.34
CA LEU A 145 -29.09 -1.37 3.26
C LEU A 145 -30.05 -1.08 4.40
N PRO A 146 -29.73 -1.50 5.64
CA PRO A 146 -30.63 -1.29 6.77
C PRO A 146 -30.80 0.20 7.04
N GLN A 147 -31.99 0.61 7.49
CA GLN A 147 -32.31 2.02 7.77
C GLN A 147 -31.38 2.60 8.85
N GLN A 148 -31.12 1.83 9.90
CA GLN A 148 -30.22 2.15 11.00
C GLN A 148 -29.02 1.19 11.02
N LEU A 149 -27.86 1.74 11.35
CA LEU A 149 -26.62 1.01 11.58
C LEU A 149 -26.09 1.40 12.97
N PRO A 150 -25.33 0.52 13.65
CA PRO A 150 -24.59 0.91 14.83
C PRO A 150 -23.69 2.12 14.53
N GLU A 151 -23.48 3.01 15.49
CA GLU A 151 -22.59 4.17 15.33
C GLU A 151 -21.11 3.76 15.32
N LYS A 152 -20.80 2.61 15.92
CA LYS A 152 -19.45 2.06 16.03
C LYS A 152 -19.46 0.54 15.86
N VAL A 153 -18.44 0.03 15.17
CA VAL A 153 -18.13 -1.39 15.04
C VAL A 153 -16.62 -1.57 15.19
N ASP A 154 -16.19 -2.56 15.97
CA ASP A 154 -14.79 -2.93 16.16
C ASP A 154 -14.65 -4.46 16.02
N LEU A 155 -13.92 -4.88 15.00
CA LEU A 155 -13.71 -6.30 14.68
C LEU A 155 -12.32 -6.81 15.13
N ARG A 156 -11.51 -5.99 15.84
CA ARG A 156 -10.13 -6.34 16.22
C ARG A 156 -10.02 -7.64 17.02
N ARG A 157 -11.05 -8.02 17.76
CA ARG A 157 -11.06 -9.24 18.60
C ARG A 157 -10.78 -10.55 17.85
N TRP A 158 -10.95 -10.57 16.53
CA TRP A 158 -10.63 -11.74 15.69
C TRP A 158 -9.47 -11.50 14.74
N CYS A 159 -8.87 -10.31 14.73
CA CYS A 159 -7.72 -10.02 13.90
C CYS A 159 -6.49 -10.79 14.41
N SER A 160 -5.71 -11.32 13.48
CA SER A 160 -4.35 -11.81 13.74
C SER A 160 -3.40 -10.67 14.14
N GLN A 161 -2.17 -11.02 14.52
CA GLN A 161 -1.08 -10.07 14.73
C GLN A 161 -0.87 -9.12 13.52
N VAL A 162 -0.33 -7.94 13.77
CA VAL A 162 -0.02 -7.00 12.67
C VAL A 162 1.31 -7.37 12.05
N GLN A 163 1.27 -7.68 10.75
CA GLN A 163 2.45 -8.04 9.96
C GLN A 163 3.18 -6.79 9.43
N ASN A 164 4.40 -6.98 8.92
CA ASN A 164 5.23 -5.92 8.37
C ASN A 164 5.75 -6.29 6.98
N GLN A 165 5.20 -5.65 5.94
CA GLN A 165 5.60 -5.88 4.55
C GLN A 165 7.01 -5.37 4.21
N GLY A 166 7.63 -4.62 5.13
CA GLY A 166 8.94 -4.02 4.92
C GLY A 166 8.96 -3.11 3.70
N THR A 167 9.84 -3.45 2.75
CA THR A 167 10.05 -2.70 1.51
C THR A 167 9.26 -3.22 0.32
N LEU A 168 8.61 -4.37 0.49
CA LEU A 168 7.93 -5.03 -0.60
C LEU A 168 6.69 -4.25 -0.98
N ASN A 169 6.39 -4.29 -2.27
CA ASN A 169 5.16 -3.75 -2.83
C ASN A 169 3.97 -4.72 -2.65
N ALA A 170 3.95 -5.45 -1.54
CA ALA A 170 3.05 -6.56 -1.29
C ALA A 170 1.75 -6.16 -0.55
N CYS A 171 1.49 -4.87 -0.33
CA CYS A 171 0.36 -4.38 0.49
C CYS A 171 -1.00 -5.03 0.21
N THR A 172 -1.30 -5.32 -1.06
CA THR A 172 -2.54 -6.00 -1.45
C THR A 172 -2.61 -7.44 -0.93
N ALA A 173 -1.50 -8.18 -0.92
CA ALA A 173 -1.42 -9.52 -0.32
C ALA A 173 -1.59 -9.45 1.19
N TYR A 174 -0.92 -8.53 1.88
CA TYR A 174 -1.06 -8.35 3.33
C TYR A 174 -2.49 -8.00 3.75
N ALA A 175 -3.12 -7.04 3.06
CA ALA A 175 -4.50 -6.67 3.36
C ALA A 175 -5.49 -7.82 3.09
N ALA A 176 -5.28 -8.63 2.05
CA ALA A 176 -6.11 -9.79 1.78
C ALA A 176 -5.89 -10.93 2.80
N SER A 177 -4.63 -11.23 3.17
CA SER A 177 -4.29 -12.20 4.21
C SER A 177 -4.89 -11.81 5.55
N ALA A 178 -4.80 -10.53 5.95
CA ALA A 178 -5.39 -10.05 7.19
C ALA A 178 -6.91 -10.29 7.28
N ILE A 179 -7.64 -10.18 6.16
CA ILE A 179 -9.08 -10.50 6.11
C ILE A 179 -9.31 -12.01 6.17
N LEU A 180 -8.49 -12.80 5.48
CA LEU A 180 -8.59 -14.26 5.52
C LEU A 180 -8.33 -14.80 6.93
N GLU A 181 -7.23 -14.39 7.56
CA GLU A 181 -6.88 -14.73 8.94
C GLU A 181 -7.96 -14.32 9.93
N TYR A 182 -8.54 -13.13 9.76
CA TYR A 182 -9.68 -12.69 10.55
C TYR A 182 -10.82 -13.72 10.56
N PHE A 183 -11.17 -14.24 9.38
CA PHE A 183 -12.24 -15.22 9.27
C PHE A 183 -11.85 -16.60 9.79
N GLU A 184 -10.61 -17.05 9.57
CA GLU A 184 -10.11 -18.31 10.13
C GLU A 184 -10.13 -18.28 11.67
N ASN A 185 -9.64 -17.20 12.27
CA ASN A 185 -9.69 -16.98 13.72
C ASN A 185 -11.12 -16.95 14.25
N ARG A 186 -12.04 -16.32 13.51
CA ARG A 186 -13.46 -16.24 13.89
C ARG A 186 -14.17 -17.59 13.80
N ALA A 187 -13.83 -18.43 12.82
CA ALA A 187 -14.50 -19.71 12.59
C ALA A 187 -13.95 -20.84 13.47
N GLY A 188 -12.64 -20.88 13.72
CA GLY A 188 -11.98 -22.02 14.36
C GLY A 188 -11.26 -21.73 15.68
N GLY A 189 -11.14 -20.46 16.10
CA GLY A 189 -10.48 -20.07 17.35
C GLY A 189 -8.95 -20.28 17.39
N ASN A 190 -8.35 -20.86 16.35
CA ASN A 190 -6.90 -21.03 16.24
C ASN A 190 -6.30 -19.88 15.44
N ALA A 191 -5.29 -19.22 16.01
CA ALA A 191 -4.52 -18.21 15.31
C ALA A 191 -3.77 -18.82 14.14
N VAL A 192 -4.11 -18.42 12.91
CA VAL A 192 -3.36 -18.79 11.70
C VAL A 192 -2.55 -17.58 11.25
N SER A 193 -1.24 -17.77 11.05
CA SER A 193 -0.36 -16.84 10.32
C SER A 193 -0.20 -17.37 8.90
N LEU A 194 -0.69 -16.63 7.92
CA LEU A 194 -0.60 -16.99 6.50
C LEU A 194 0.69 -16.43 5.89
N SER A 195 1.06 -16.95 4.72
CA SER A 195 2.18 -16.48 3.95
C SER A 195 1.75 -15.42 2.94
N GLU A 196 2.01 -14.15 3.25
CA GLU A 196 1.80 -13.05 2.32
C GLU A 196 2.74 -13.12 1.12
N ILE A 197 3.96 -13.61 1.31
CA ILE A 197 4.93 -13.77 0.22
C ILE A 197 4.47 -14.81 -0.79
N PHE A 198 3.92 -15.94 -0.33
CA PHE A 198 3.31 -16.92 -1.20
C PHE A 198 2.19 -16.26 -2.02
N LEU A 199 1.25 -15.61 -1.34
CA LEU A 199 0.10 -14.97 -1.99
C LEU A 199 0.55 -13.88 -2.99
N TYR A 200 1.55 -13.08 -2.63
CA TYR A 200 2.10 -12.04 -3.48
C TYR A 200 2.78 -12.61 -4.73
N LYS A 201 3.57 -13.69 -4.57
CA LYS A 201 4.23 -14.39 -5.67
C LYS A 201 3.23 -15.01 -6.64
N VAL A 202 2.27 -15.80 -6.15
CA VAL A 202 1.28 -16.43 -7.04
C VAL A 202 0.38 -15.41 -7.73
N THR A 203 0.11 -14.27 -7.07
CA THR A 203 -0.58 -13.14 -7.71
C THR A 203 0.20 -12.57 -8.87
N ARG A 204 1.51 -12.31 -8.70
CA ARG A 204 2.36 -11.80 -9.78
C ARG A 204 2.53 -12.80 -10.91
N ASN A 205 2.57 -14.10 -10.62
CA ASN A 205 2.53 -15.15 -11.64
C ASN A 205 1.24 -15.05 -12.49
N LEU A 206 0.06 -14.89 -11.87
CA LEU A 206 -1.22 -14.69 -12.59
C LEU A 206 -1.26 -13.38 -13.39
N MET A 207 -0.51 -12.37 -12.96
CA MET A 207 -0.37 -11.10 -13.68
C MET A 207 0.71 -11.14 -14.77
N HIS A 208 1.42 -12.25 -14.92
CA HIS A 208 2.60 -12.39 -15.79
C HIS A 208 3.67 -11.32 -15.48
N LYS A 209 3.97 -11.14 -14.19
CA LYS A 209 4.99 -10.20 -13.68
C LYS A 209 6.10 -10.94 -12.93
N THR A 210 7.30 -10.38 -13.06
CA THR A 210 8.53 -10.79 -12.36
C THR A 210 9.11 -9.55 -11.68
N GLY A 211 9.78 -9.72 -10.55
CA GLY A 211 10.24 -8.61 -9.73
C GLY A 211 9.10 -7.98 -8.90
N ASP A 212 9.45 -7.03 -8.05
CA ASP A 212 8.57 -6.48 -7.02
C ASP A 212 7.59 -5.45 -7.61
N THR A 213 6.72 -5.86 -8.52
CA THR A 213 5.93 -4.91 -9.31
C THR A 213 4.72 -4.31 -8.60
N GLY A 214 4.43 -4.77 -7.39
CA GLY A 214 3.13 -4.62 -6.78
C GLY A 214 2.07 -5.49 -7.45
N ALA A 215 0.84 -5.39 -6.93
CA ALA A 215 -0.31 -6.08 -7.48
C ALA A 215 -1.56 -5.22 -7.37
N ASN A 216 -2.53 -5.48 -8.25
CA ASN A 216 -3.86 -4.87 -8.14
C ASN A 216 -4.75 -5.72 -7.23
N THR A 217 -5.65 -5.06 -6.50
CA THR A 217 -6.51 -5.71 -5.50
C THR A 217 -7.26 -6.88 -6.11
N ARG A 218 -7.87 -6.71 -7.30
CA ARG A 218 -8.57 -7.80 -7.98
C ARG A 218 -7.68 -8.99 -8.28
N SER A 219 -6.42 -8.81 -8.68
CA SER A 219 -5.53 -9.95 -8.96
C SER A 219 -5.20 -10.73 -7.71
N VAL A 220 -4.96 -10.07 -6.58
CA VAL A 220 -4.78 -10.78 -5.29
C VAL A 220 -6.04 -11.55 -4.93
N MET A 221 -7.19 -10.92 -5.05
CA MET A 221 -8.49 -11.56 -4.80
C MET A 221 -8.73 -12.79 -5.71
N LYS A 222 -8.37 -12.69 -6.99
CA LYS A 222 -8.41 -13.80 -7.95
C LYS A 222 -7.43 -14.92 -7.58
N ALA A 223 -6.19 -14.56 -7.21
CA ALA A 223 -5.17 -15.52 -6.81
C ALA A 223 -5.59 -16.29 -5.57
N LEU A 224 -6.10 -15.59 -4.56
CA LEU A 224 -6.59 -16.19 -3.34
C LEU A 224 -7.80 -17.10 -3.60
N ALA A 225 -8.72 -16.72 -4.49
CA ALA A 225 -9.86 -17.56 -4.85
C ALA A 225 -9.47 -18.79 -5.67
N ALA A 226 -8.50 -18.68 -6.58
CA ALA A 226 -8.13 -19.73 -7.52
C ALA A 226 -7.08 -20.70 -6.96
N LEU A 227 -6.11 -20.18 -6.21
CA LEU A 227 -4.95 -20.92 -5.73
C LEU A 227 -4.96 -21.07 -4.21
N GLY A 228 -5.46 -20.06 -3.50
CA GLY A 228 -5.39 -19.96 -2.04
C GLY A 228 -4.07 -19.38 -1.57
N THR A 229 -3.77 -19.57 -0.30
CA THR A 229 -2.46 -19.30 0.31
C THR A 229 -2.12 -20.40 1.31
N VAL A 230 -0.94 -20.37 1.91
CA VAL A 230 -0.48 -21.36 2.90
C VAL A 230 -0.16 -20.69 4.23
N PRO A 231 -0.17 -21.44 5.34
CA PRO A 231 0.46 -20.99 6.58
C PRO A 231 1.94 -20.64 6.38
N GLU A 232 2.41 -19.65 7.12
CA GLU A 232 3.79 -19.16 7.08
C GLU A 232 4.82 -20.28 7.34
N GLU A 233 4.49 -21.30 8.15
CA GLU A 233 5.35 -22.46 8.39
C GLU A 233 5.76 -23.24 7.12
N TYR A 234 4.97 -23.15 6.04
CA TYR A 234 5.24 -23.84 4.77
C TYR A 234 5.84 -22.94 3.69
N TRP A 235 5.74 -21.62 3.87
CA TRP A 235 6.40 -20.61 3.03
C TRP A 235 6.64 -19.36 3.89
N PRO A 236 7.80 -19.25 4.55
CA PRO A 236 8.07 -18.15 5.49
C PRO A 236 7.93 -16.77 4.85
N ASP A 237 7.55 -15.76 5.65
CA ASP A 237 7.53 -14.36 5.24
C ASP A 237 8.97 -13.79 5.15
N ASP A 238 9.76 -14.35 4.24
CA ASP A 238 11.10 -13.90 3.91
C ASP A 238 11.03 -13.01 2.67
N ALA A 239 11.21 -11.70 2.89
CA ALA A 239 11.14 -10.73 1.82
C ALA A 239 12.16 -10.97 0.70
N SER A 240 13.29 -11.65 0.97
CA SER A 240 14.27 -12.00 -0.08
C SER A 240 13.76 -13.08 -1.05
N GLN A 241 12.78 -13.87 -0.61
CA GLN A 241 12.17 -14.96 -1.40
C GLN A 241 10.98 -14.47 -2.22
N PHE A 242 10.70 -13.17 -2.27
CA PHE A 242 9.51 -12.67 -2.94
C PHE A 242 9.41 -13.14 -4.39
N ASP A 243 10.51 -13.20 -5.15
CA ASP A 243 10.48 -13.66 -6.55
C ASP A 243 10.72 -15.16 -6.72
N ALA A 244 11.11 -15.86 -5.66
CA ALA A 244 11.34 -17.29 -5.66
C ALA A 244 10.03 -18.05 -5.90
N GLU A 245 10.13 -19.18 -6.62
CA GLU A 245 8.97 -20.01 -6.91
C GLU A 245 8.67 -20.95 -5.72
N PRO A 246 7.42 -20.98 -5.20
CA PRO A 246 7.06 -21.87 -4.12
C PRO A 246 7.21 -23.34 -4.49
N SER A 247 7.45 -24.18 -3.48
CA SER A 247 7.54 -25.62 -3.69
C SER A 247 6.21 -26.19 -4.20
N ALA A 248 6.27 -27.30 -4.94
CA ALA A 248 5.06 -28.02 -5.37
C ALA A 248 4.18 -28.44 -4.18
N PHE A 249 4.80 -28.70 -3.02
CA PHE A 249 4.09 -28.98 -1.77
C PHE A 249 3.29 -27.77 -1.28
N ALA A 250 3.87 -26.57 -1.25
CA ALA A 250 3.15 -25.35 -0.89
C ALA A 250 1.97 -25.08 -1.82
N TYR A 251 2.15 -25.25 -3.14
CA TYR A 251 1.07 -25.14 -4.12
C TYR A 251 -0.07 -26.13 -3.88
N ALA A 252 0.25 -27.39 -3.57
CA ALA A 252 -0.75 -28.41 -3.26
C ALA A 252 -1.52 -28.05 -1.98
N LEU A 253 -0.83 -27.57 -0.94
CA LEU A 253 -1.43 -27.21 0.34
C LEU A 253 -2.32 -25.95 0.26
N ALA A 254 -1.94 -24.99 -0.58
CA ALA A 254 -2.70 -23.74 -0.77
C ALA A 254 -4.18 -23.99 -1.12
N GLY A 255 -4.47 -25.15 -1.69
CA GLY A 255 -5.82 -25.64 -1.97
C GLY A 255 -6.80 -25.60 -0.81
N ARG A 256 -6.32 -25.75 0.42
CA ARG A 256 -7.19 -25.79 1.62
C ARG A 256 -7.77 -24.42 1.97
N TYR A 257 -7.10 -23.35 1.54
CA TYR A 257 -7.51 -21.96 1.75
C TYR A 257 -8.21 -21.36 0.51
N ARG A 258 -8.69 -22.20 -0.40
CA ARG A 258 -9.57 -21.82 -1.52
C ARG A 258 -11.04 -21.72 -1.04
N SER A 259 -11.95 -21.43 -1.97
CA SER A 259 -13.41 -21.32 -1.78
C SER A 259 -13.94 -19.94 -1.37
N LEU A 260 -13.18 -18.91 -1.71
CA LEU A 260 -13.53 -17.53 -1.45
C LEU A 260 -14.34 -16.94 -2.60
N LYS A 261 -15.55 -16.46 -2.31
CA LYS A 261 -16.26 -15.50 -3.15
C LYS A 261 -15.78 -14.11 -2.78
N TYR A 262 -15.30 -13.40 -3.79
CA TYR A 262 -14.93 -12.00 -3.65
C TYR A 262 -15.89 -11.12 -4.44
N SER A 263 -16.19 -9.95 -3.91
CA SER A 263 -17.12 -9.01 -4.54
C SER A 263 -16.66 -7.57 -4.37
N ARG A 264 -16.87 -6.77 -5.42
CA ARG A 264 -16.55 -5.34 -5.45
C ARG A 264 -17.73 -4.55 -4.87
N ILE A 265 -17.44 -3.56 -4.04
CA ILE A 265 -18.48 -2.74 -3.41
C ILE A 265 -18.53 -1.30 -3.96
N ASP A 266 -17.51 -0.85 -4.69
CA ASP A 266 -17.43 0.48 -5.33
C ASP A 266 -17.64 0.41 -6.86
N ALA A 267 -18.81 -0.05 -7.31
CA ALA A 267 -19.17 0.02 -8.73
C ALA A 267 -19.11 1.47 -9.24
N LYS A 268 -18.71 1.68 -10.50
CA LYS A 268 -18.42 3.01 -11.07
C LYS A 268 -19.61 3.98 -11.03
N ASP A 269 -20.81 3.45 -11.17
CA ASP A 269 -22.09 4.16 -11.18
C ASP A 269 -22.70 4.35 -9.79
N ARG A 270 -22.04 3.85 -8.74
CA ARG A 270 -22.50 3.93 -7.37
C ARG A 270 -21.98 5.19 -6.68
N SER A 271 -22.89 5.93 -6.03
CA SER A 271 -22.48 7.10 -5.23
C SER A 271 -21.62 6.69 -4.04
N LYS A 272 -20.73 7.58 -3.61
CA LYS A 272 -19.82 7.29 -2.49
C LYS A 272 -20.55 7.11 -1.16
N ASP A 273 -21.68 7.78 -0.96
CA ASP A 273 -22.56 7.55 0.20
C ASP A 273 -23.12 6.13 0.25
N VAL A 274 -23.49 5.57 -0.92
CA VAL A 274 -23.95 4.17 -1.00
C VAL A 274 -22.79 3.21 -0.74
N VAL A 275 -21.59 3.50 -1.26
CA VAL A 275 -20.39 2.69 -0.93
C VAL A 275 -20.09 2.74 0.57
N LEU A 276 -20.16 3.92 1.19
CA LEU A 276 -19.96 4.10 2.64
C LEU A 276 -20.99 3.29 3.44
N ARG A 277 -22.29 3.39 3.11
CA ARG A 277 -23.33 2.57 3.77
C ARG A 277 -23.11 1.08 3.57
N GLN A 278 -22.68 0.63 2.39
CA GLN A 278 -22.38 -0.79 2.17
C GLN A 278 -21.18 -1.27 2.99
N ALA A 279 -20.10 -0.50 3.03
CA ALA A 279 -18.92 -0.82 3.85
C ALA A 279 -19.33 -0.94 5.32
N LYS A 280 -20.06 0.04 5.87
CA LYS A 280 -20.58 -0.01 7.24
C LYS A 280 -21.53 -1.19 7.47
N THR A 281 -22.39 -1.52 6.50
CA THR A 281 -23.30 -2.68 6.56
C THR A 281 -22.55 -4.01 6.57
N LEU A 282 -21.45 -4.14 5.83
CA LEU A 282 -20.61 -5.32 5.85
C LEU A 282 -19.90 -5.45 7.21
N LEU A 283 -19.31 -4.37 7.69
CA LEU A 283 -18.62 -4.33 8.97
C LEU A 283 -19.57 -4.66 10.13
N SER A 284 -20.78 -4.09 10.16
CA SER A 284 -21.79 -4.42 11.18
C SER A 284 -22.29 -5.86 11.13
N ARG A 285 -22.11 -6.53 9.98
CA ARG A 285 -22.35 -7.96 9.78
C ARG A 285 -21.08 -8.80 9.99
N ASN A 286 -20.06 -8.25 10.66
CA ASN A 286 -18.77 -8.89 10.94
C ASN A 286 -18.04 -9.36 9.66
N ARG A 287 -18.10 -8.55 8.59
CA ARG A 287 -17.42 -8.79 7.32
C ARG A 287 -16.47 -7.64 7.02
N PRO A 288 -15.15 -7.84 7.22
CA PRO A 288 -14.16 -6.87 6.81
C PRO A 288 -14.20 -6.57 5.31
N VAL A 289 -13.69 -5.40 4.98
CA VAL A 289 -13.47 -4.95 3.60
C VAL A 289 -12.03 -4.48 3.47
N MET A 290 -11.49 -4.45 2.26
CA MET A 290 -10.20 -3.82 1.97
C MET A 290 -10.37 -2.77 0.88
N PHE A 291 -9.52 -1.76 0.88
CA PHE A 291 -9.52 -0.74 -0.17
C PHE A 291 -8.13 -0.19 -0.43
N GLY A 292 -7.99 0.40 -1.61
CA GLY A 292 -6.86 1.21 -2.00
C GLY A 292 -7.01 2.65 -1.54
N VAL A 293 -6.03 3.20 -0.84
CA VAL A 293 -6.01 4.58 -0.35
C VAL A 293 -4.89 5.37 -1.01
N MET A 294 -5.18 6.60 -1.41
CA MET A 294 -4.16 7.52 -1.89
C MET A 294 -3.31 8.03 -0.71
N ALA A 295 -1.99 7.90 -0.82
CA ALA A 295 -1.06 8.31 0.23
C ALA A 295 -0.45 9.68 -0.10
N TYR A 296 -0.49 10.60 0.87
CA TYR A 296 -0.03 11.98 0.76
C TYR A 296 1.10 12.29 1.74
N PHE A 297 2.21 12.87 1.30
CA PHE A 297 3.45 12.97 2.09
C PHE A 297 3.26 13.78 3.39
N GLY A 298 2.40 14.80 3.38
CA GLY A 298 2.12 15.63 4.56
C GLY A 298 1.23 14.96 5.61
N THR A 299 0.22 14.18 5.20
CA THR A 299 -0.70 13.51 6.15
C THR A 299 -0.23 12.13 6.55
N TRP A 300 0.39 11.39 5.64
CA TRP A 300 0.80 10.01 5.88
C TRP A 300 1.93 9.91 6.92
N GLN A 301 2.81 10.92 6.96
CA GLN A 301 3.83 11.05 8.02
C GLN A 301 3.23 11.35 9.39
N GLN A 302 2.15 12.13 9.44
CA GLN A 302 1.45 12.43 10.70
C GLN A 302 0.85 11.17 11.34
N PHE A 303 0.54 10.14 10.56
CA PHE A 303 0.06 8.85 11.09
C PHE A 303 1.13 8.08 11.87
N VAL A 304 2.42 8.36 11.64
CA VAL A 304 3.49 7.71 12.41
C VAL A 304 3.44 8.16 13.88
N THR A 305 2.95 9.36 14.16
CA THR A 305 2.86 9.94 15.50
C THR A 305 1.42 10.04 16.04
N SER A 306 0.43 9.55 15.28
CA SER A 306 -1.00 9.63 15.58
C SER A 306 -1.73 8.41 15.05
N ASP A 307 -2.71 7.89 15.80
CA ASP A 307 -3.58 6.81 15.32
C ASP A 307 -4.67 7.31 14.34
N ARG A 308 -4.65 8.58 13.95
CA ARG A 308 -5.68 9.23 13.12
C ARG A 308 -5.06 9.92 11.91
N LEU A 309 -5.47 9.50 10.70
CA LEU A 309 -5.02 10.10 9.44
C LEU A 309 -5.81 11.36 9.19
N PRO A 310 -5.15 12.53 9.09
CA PRO A 310 -5.84 13.69 8.60
C PRO A 310 -6.20 13.53 7.12
N TYR A 311 -7.27 14.19 6.71
CA TYR A 311 -7.56 14.39 5.30
C TYR A 311 -6.52 15.35 4.68
N PRO A 312 -6.00 15.07 3.46
CA PRO A 312 -4.97 15.89 2.85
C PRO A 312 -5.51 17.26 2.44
N SER A 313 -4.66 18.28 2.52
CA SER A 313 -4.91 19.58 1.91
C SER A 313 -4.55 19.57 0.42
N GLU A 314 -4.99 20.59 -0.31
CA GLU A 314 -4.74 20.69 -1.77
C GLU A 314 -3.24 20.79 -2.11
N ASP A 315 -2.43 21.28 -1.18
CA ASP A 315 -0.99 21.40 -1.30
C ASP A 315 -0.20 20.18 -0.79
N ASP A 316 -0.89 19.15 -0.30
CA ASP A 316 -0.25 17.88 0.03
C ASP A 316 0.09 17.09 -1.24
N THR A 317 1.30 16.54 -1.30
CA THR A 317 1.80 15.82 -2.47
C THR A 317 1.36 14.36 -2.44
N LEU A 318 0.56 13.96 -3.43
CA LEU A 318 0.25 12.56 -3.72
C LEU A 318 1.54 11.84 -4.12
N PHE A 319 1.93 10.81 -3.39
CA PHE A 319 3.19 10.10 -3.62
C PHE A 319 3.04 8.59 -3.81
N GLY A 320 1.85 8.05 -3.57
CA GLY A 320 1.58 6.64 -3.85
C GLY A 320 0.17 6.21 -3.51
N ALA A 321 -0.05 4.90 -3.58
CA ALA A 321 -1.31 4.27 -3.22
C ALA A 321 -1.07 2.99 -2.41
N HIS A 322 -1.75 2.87 -1.28
CA HIS A 322 -1.61 1.72 -0.38
C HIS A 322 -2.88 0.87 -0.37
N ASN A 323 -2.79 -0.42 -0.10
CA ASN A 323 -3.98 -1.24 0.13
C ASN A 323 -4.04 -1.69 1.58
N ILE A 324 -5.21 -1.55 2.21
CA ILE A 324 -5.36 -1.73 3.66
C ILE A 324 -6.67 -2.44 3.96
N ALA A 325 -6.66 -3.27 5.00
CA ALA A 325 -7.84 -3.92 5.54
C ALA A 325 -8.60 -2.99 6.51
N VAL A 326 -9.93 -3.00 6.43
CA VAL A 326 -10.86 -2.25 7.28
C VAL A 326 -11.52 -3.21 8.24
N MET A 327 -11.29 -2.98 9.53
CA MET A 327 -11.70 -3.84 10.63
C MET A 327 -12.76 -3.18 11.52
N GLY A 328 -13.36 -2.08 11.08
CA GLY A 328 -14.40 -1.41 11.84
C GLY A 328 -14.65 0.01 11.38
N TYR A 329 -15.48 0.72 12.13
CA TYR A 329 -15.75 2.13 11.93
C TYR A 329 -16.28 2.77 13.21
N ASP A 330 -16.19 4.09 13.30
CA ASP A 330 -16.73 4.88 14.41
C ASP A 330 -17.13 6.26 13.87
N ASP A 331 -18.42 6.58 13.96
CA ASP A 331 -19.01 7.84 13.49
C ASP A 331 -18.60 9.06 14.33
N GLY A 332 -18.06 8.84 15.52
CA GLY A 332 -17.63 9.87 16.45
C GLY A 332 -16.17 10.31 16.30
N ILE A 333 -15.33 9.54 15.60
CA ILE A 333 -13.90 9.88 15.43
C ILE A 333 -13.74 11.14 14.59
N THR A 334 -12.95 12.09 15.09
CA THR A 334 -12.57 13.29 14.36
C THR A 334 -11.08 13.28 14.03
N THR A 335 -10.73 13.82 12.87
CA THR A 335 -9.33 14.04 12.48
C THR A 335 -9.15 15.50 12.10
N GLU A 336 -7.93 16.01 12.26
CA GLU A 336 -7.57 17.39 11.96
C GLU A 336 -6.18 17.41 11.30
N ASN A 337 -6.05 18.11 10.18
CA ASN A 337 -4.76 18.25 9.50
C ASN A 337 -3.87 19.22 10.28
N ALA A 338 -2.72 18.75 10.77
CA ALA A 338 -1.82 19.57 11.58
C ALA A 338 -1.26 20.79 10.83
N LYS A 339 -1.07 20.66 9.50
CA LYS A 339 -0.61 21.77 8.64
C LYS A 339 -1.73 22.77 8.38
N ASN A 340 -2.96 22.29 8.28
CA ASN A 340 -4.14 23.09 7.96
C ASN A 340 -5.30 22.77 8.93
N PRO A 341 -5.31 23.38 10.14
CA PRO A 341 -6.30 23.09 11.19
C PRO A 341 -7.77 23.29 10.80
N GLY A 342 -8.05 24.02 9.72
CA GLY A 342 -9.40 24.16 9.15
C GLY A 342 -9.93 22.88 8.49
N ILE A 343 -9.07 21.93 8.14
CA ILE A 343 -9.46 20.64 7.56
C ILE A 343 -9.73 19.67 8.69
N LYS A 344 -11.01 19.62 9.09
CA LYS A 344 -11.53 18.67 10.09
C LYS A 344 -12.51 17.72 9.44
N THR A 345 -12.47 16.47 9.87
CA THR A 345 -13.40 15.43 9.44
C THR A 345 -14.09 14.78 10.64
N ARG A 346 -15.21 14.11 10.37
CA ARG A 346 -15.94 13.33 11.37
C ARG A 346 -16.40 11.99 10.78
N GLY A 347 -16.24 10.95 11.57
CA GLY A 347 -16.44 9.57 11.16
C GLY A 347 -15.20 8.99 10.48
N ALA A 348 -14.77 7.81 10.93
CA ALA A 348 -13.59 7.14 10.39
C ALA A 348 -13.73 5.62 10.36
N PHE A 349 -13.02 5.01 9.41
CA PHE A 349 -12.80 3.58 9.34
C PHE A 349 -11.61 3.19 10.22
N LEU A 350 -11.79 2.13 11.01
CA LEU A 350 -10.70 1.46 11.71
C LEU A 350 -9.96 0.57 10.72
N ILE A 351 -8.67 0.81 10.52
CA ILE A 351 -7.83 0.07 9.58
C ILE A 351 -6.78 -0.76 10.32
N LYS A 352 -6.48 -1.94 9.76
CA LYS A 352 -5.31 -2.76 10.12
C LYS A 352 -4.28 -2.62 9.01
N ASN A 353 -3.13 -2.00 9.30
CA ASN A 353 -2.08 -1.79 8.33
C ASN A 353 -1.08 -2.96 8.31
N SER A 354 -0.08 -2.88 7.43
CA SER A 354 0.95 -3.90 7.19
C SER A 354 2.37 -3.34 7.42
N TYR A 355 2.52 -2.43 8.39
CA TYR A 355 3.79 -1.76 8.72
C TYR A 355 4.30 -2.11 10.12
N GLY A 356 3.85 -3.23 10.69
CA GLY A 356 4.19 -3.67 12.04
C GLY A 356 3.46 -2.91 13.16
N GLU A 357 3.65 -3.39 14.39
CA GLU A 357 2.96 -2.85 15.57
C GLU A 357 3.43 -1.46 15.98
N GLU A 358 4.64 -1.04 15.59
CA GLU A 358 5.16 0.30 15.89
C GLU A 358 4.45 1.42 15.12
N TRP A 359 3.63 1.07 14.12
CA TRP A 359 2.91 2.05 13.32
C TRP A 359 1.54 2.36 13.94
N GLY A 360 1.21 3.64 14.16
CA GLY A 360 -0.10 4.06 14.68
C GLY A 360 -0.40 3.50 16.08
N ASP A 361 -1.63 3.05 16.32
CA ASP A 361 -2.02 2.34 17.54
C ASP A 361 -1.82 0.83 17.35
N LYS A 362 -0.61 0.34 17.65
CA LYS A 362 -0.26 -1.10 17.56
C LYS A 362 -0.51 -1.70 16.18
N GLY A 363 -0.20 -0.95 15.12
CA GLY A 363 -0.42 -1.33 13.72
C GLY A 363 -1.82 -0.99 13.18
N TYR A 364 -2.65 -0.33 13.99
CA TYR A 364 -3.99 0.14 13.61
C TYR A 364 -4.07 1.66 13.54
N GLY A 365 -5.15 2.15 12.93
CA GLY A 365 -5.63 3.49 13.21
C GLY A 365 -6.86 3.86 12.39
N TRP A 366 -7.12 5.14 12.26
CA TRP A 366 -8.39 5.70 11.79
C TRP A 366 -8.20 6.51 10.52
N ILE A 367 -8.86 6.09 9.44
CA ILE A 367 -8.92 6.85 8.18
C ILE A 367 -10.32 7.47 8.03
N PRO A 368 -10.43 8.80 7.87
CA PRO A 368 -11.73 9.46 7.85
C PRO A 368 -12.55 9.06 6.62
N TYR A 369 -13.88 9.02 6.76
CA TYR A 369 -14.79 8.67 5.67
C TYR A 369 -14.62 9.58 4.45
N ASP A 370 -14.13 10.81 4.64
CA ASP A 370 -13.77 11.75 3.59
C ASP A 370 -12.84 11.15 2.53
N TYR A 371 -11.94 10.21 2.87
CA TYR A 371 -11.13 9.53 1.84
C TYR A 371 -12.01 8.76 0.85
N LEU A 372 -13.15 8.20 1.29
CA LEU A 372 -14.13 7.58 0.40
C LEU A 372 -15.02 8.61 -0.28
N LEU A 373 -15.61 9.51 0.50
CA LEU A 373 -16.60 10.48 0.04
C LEU A 373 -16.02 11.46 -0.98
N LYS A 374 -14.73 11.78 -0.88
CA LYS A 374 -14.01 12.69 -1.77
C LYS A 374 -13.08 11.98 -2.76
N HIS A 375 -13.36 10.71 -3.07
CA HIS A 375 -12.70 9.96 -4.15
C HIS A 375 -11.20 9.64 -3.96
N GLN A 376 -10.69 9.69 -2.74
CA GLN A 376 -9.30 9.36 -2.37
C GLN A 376 -9.08 7.90 -1.98
N SER A 377 -10.12 7.07 -2.13
CA SER A 377 -10.05 5.63 -2.01
C SER A 377 -10.77 4.95 -3.18
N ILE A 378 -10.24 3.78 -3.52
CA ILE A 378 -10.54 3.02 -4.73
C ILE A 378 -10.53 1.53 -4.42
N ASP A 379 -11.05 0.73 -5.33
CA ASP A 379 -10.91 -0.73 -5.35
C ASP A 379 -11.34 -1.34 -4.02
N TRP A 380 -12.59 -1.07 -3.65
CA TRP A 380 -13.19 -1.59 -2.43
C TRP A 380 -13.70 -3.01 -2.67
N TRP A 381 -13.13 -3.95 -1.95
CA TRP A 381 -13.41 -5.38 -2.08
C TRP A 381 -13.73 -6.01 -0.72
N THR A 382 -14.52 -7.08 -0.76
CA THR A 382 -14.73 -7.96 0.39
C THR A 382 -14.61 -9.41 -0.02
N ILE A 383 -14.30 -10.27 0.93
CA ILE A 383 -14.13 -11.71 0.77
C ILE A 383 -15.15 -12.44 1.64
N THR A 384 -15.69 -13.54 1.14
CA THR A 384 -16.60 -14.42 1.88
C THR A 384 -16.36 -15.87 1.50
N LYS A 385 -16.36 -16.79 2.47
CA LYS A 385 -16.41 -18.24 2.28
C LYS A 385 -17.77 -18.73 2.79
N GLN A 386 -18.30 -19.79 2.19
CA GLN A 386 -19.59 -20.36 2.61
C GLN A 386 -19.56 -20.83 4.07
N GLU A 387 -18.43 -21.39 4.52
CA GLU A 387 -18.21 -21.88 5.89
C GLU A 387 -18.17 -20.76 6.95
N TRP A 388 -17.92 -19.50 6.55
CA TRP A 388 -17.93 -18.34 7.47
C TRP A 388 -19.31 -17.71 7.64
N LEU A 389 -20.30 -18.19 6.88
CA LEU A 389 -21.68 -17.84 7.11
C LEU A 389 -22.16 -18.64 8.31
N ASP A 390 -22.52 -17.92 9.37
CA ASP A 390 -23.16 -18.53 10.52
C ASP A 390 -24.42 -19.27 10.06
N MET A 391 -24.36 -20.61 10.06
CA MET A 391 -25.47 -21.44 9.60
C MET A 391 -26.60 -21.47 10.65
N SER A 392 -26.37 -20.96 11.86
CA SER A 392 -27.44 -20.83 12.88
C SER A 392 -28.49 -19.80 12.51
N VAL A 393 -28.26 -18.99 11.47
CA VAL A 393 -29.24 -18.02 10.94
C VAL A 393 -30.25 -18.69 10.00
N PHE A 394 -30.02 -19.96 9.61
CA PHE A 394 -30.92 -20.77 8.79
C PHE A 394 -31.55 -21.96 9.55
N SER A 395 -31.29 -22.09 10.85
CA SER A 395 -31.84 -23.16 11.72
C SER A 395 -32.91 -22.64 12.67
#